data_AF-A0AAW4HFU6-F1
#
_entry.id   AF-A0AAW4HFU6-F1
#
_cell.length_a   1.000
_cell.length_b   1.000
_cell.length_c   1.000
_cell.angle_alpha   90.00
_cell.angle_beta   90.00
_cell.angle_gamma   90.00
#
_symmetry.space_group_name_H-M   'P 1'
#
loop_
_entity.id
_entity.type
_entity.pdbx_description
1 polymer ?
#
loop_
_entity_poly.entity_id
_entity_poly.type
_entity_poly.pdbx_seq_one_letter_code
_entity_poly.pdbx_strand_id
1 'polypeptide(L)' 'MKTPIHSINIDFSHSSEAKALLEVIDARFAPIPDAEIYLSSICDQLKEAIELLESLEV' A
#
# COMPACT_ATOMS: atom_id res chain seq x y z
N MET A 1 13.95 10.12 -20.00
CA MET A 1 13.68 10.22 -18.55
C MET A 1 12.31 10.86 -18.40
N LYS A 2 11.25 10.05 -18.29
CA LYS A 2 9.88 10.52 -17.99
C LYS A 2 9.59 10.10 -16.56
N THR A 3 9.93 10.97 -15.62
CA THR A 3 9.76 10.69 -14.21
C THR A 3 9.06 11.88 -13.59
N PRO A 4 7.80 11.71 -13.18
CA PRO A 4 7.35 12.22 -11.90
C PRO A 4 7.10 10.99 -11.04
N ILE A 5 8.17 10.47 -10.43
CA ILE A 5 8.01 9.60 -9.26
C ILE A 5 7.66 10.56 -8.14
N HIS A 6 6.37 10.83 -7.97
CA HIS A 6 5.84 11.26 -6.69
C HIS A 6 5.76 10.00 -5.84
N SER A 7 6.92 9.54 -5.36
CA SER A 7 6.97 8.51 -4.33
C SER A 7 6.52 9.19 -3.04
N ILE A 8 5.46 8.64 -2.45
CA ILE A 8 4.99 9.03 -1.13
C ILE A 8 5.53 7.96 -0.20
N ASN A 9 6.42 8.33 0.71
CA ASN A 9 6.78 7.46 1.82
C ASN A 9 5.70 7.59 2.90
N ILE A 10 5.14 6.47 3.34
CA ILE A 10 4.14 6.42 4.39
C ILE A 10 4.73 5.57 5.51
N ASP A 11 5.02 6.20 6.64
CA ASP A 11 5.49 5.49 7.83
C ASP A 11 4.28 5.14 8.68
N PHE A 12 4.20 3.87 9.10
CA PHE A 12 3.13 3.38 9.98
C PHE A 12 3.66 3.20 11.39
N SER A 13 2.88 3.65 12.37
CA SER A 13 3.14 3.39 13.79
C SER A 13 2.56 2.06 14.23
N HIS A 14 1.47 1.62 13.59
CA HIS A 14 0.79 0.37 13.90
C HIS A 14 0.34 -0.41 12.67
N SER A 15 0.28 -1.74 12.78
CA SER A 15 -0.20 -2.63 11.70
C SER A 15 -1.63 -2.30 11.26
N SER A 16 -2.46 -1.83 12.20
CA SER A 16 -3.84 -1.41 11.94
C SER A 16 -3.96 -0.26 10.94
N GLU A 17 -2.98 0.64 10.88
CA GLU A 17 -2.95 1.77 9.93
C GLU A 17 -2.67 1.27 8.51
N ALA A 18 -1.71 0.35 8.36
CA ALA A 18 -1.38 -0.26 7.08
C ALA A 18 -2.54 -1.13 6.55
N LYS A 19 -3.23 -1.87 7.43
CA LYS A 19 -4.45 -2.63 7.08
C LYS A 19 -5.57 -1.72 6.59
N ALA A 20 -5.83 -0.62 7.28
CA ALA A 20 -6.85 0.34 6.88
C ALA A 20 -6.56 0.92 5.47
N LEU A 21 -5.29 1.21 5.16
CA LEU A 21 -4.92 1.68 3.83
C LEU A 21 -5.11 0.60 2.76
N LEU A 22 -4.75 -0.66 3.07
CA LEU A 22 -4.95 -1.79 2.16
C LEU A 22 -6.45 -1.97 1.83
N GLU A 23 -7.33 -1.93 2.83
CA GLU A 23 -8.78 -2.02 2.63
C GLU A 23 -9.32 -0.90 1.73
N VAL A 24 -8.82 0.34 1.94
CA VAL A 24 -9.22 1.49 1.11
C VAL A 24 -8.77 1.32 -0.34
N ILE A 25 -7.59 0.77 -0.58
CA ILE A 25 -7.06 0.52 -1.92
C ILE A 25 -7.81 -0.61 -2.60
N ASP A 26 -8.05 -1.73 -1.91
CA ASP A 26 -8.77 -2.89 -2.43
C ASP A 26 -10.24 -2.56 -2.74
N ALA A 27 -10.86 -1.66 -1.97
CA ALA A 27 -12.21 -1.17 -2.22
C ALA A 27 -12.30 -0.17 -3.40
N ARG A 28 -11.17 0.35 -3.89
CA ARG A 28 -11.17 1.28 -5.02
C ARG A 28 -11.30 0.53 -6.33
N PHE A 29 -12.32 0.90 -7.10
CA PHE A 29 -12.35 0.61 -8.53
C PHE A 29 -11.53 1.68 -9.26
N ALA A 30 -10.44 1.28 -9.93
CA ALA A 30 -9.66 2.18 -10.78
C ALA A 30 -10.14 2.04 -12.23
N PRO A 31 -10.86 3.02 -12.80
CA PRO A 31 -11.33 2.97 -14.20
C PRO A 31 -10.20 3.28 -15.21
N ILE A 32 -8.94 3.28 -14.78
CA ILE A 32 -7.78 3.71 -15.57
C ILE A 32 -7.02 2.45 -16.04
N PRO A 33 -6.73 2.33 -17.35
CA PRO A 33 -5.88 1.25 -17.86
C PRO A 33 -4.54 1.22 -17.12
N ASP A 34 -4.05 0.03 -16.80
CA ASP A 34 -2.77 -0.23 -16.11
C ASP A 34 -2.67 0.24 -14.65
N ALA A 35 -3.70 0.89 -14.10
CA ALA A 35 -3.72 1.24 -12.68
C ALA A 35 -3.73 0.01 -11.78
N GLU A 36 -4.35 -1.09 -12.22
CA GLU A 36 -4.39 -2.36 -11.49
C GLU A 36 -3.00 -2.94 -11.24
N ILE A 37 -2.08 -2.85 -12.21
CA ILE A 37 -0.71 -3.38 -12.07
C ILE A 37 0.04 -2.57 -11.01
N TYR A 38 -0.07 -1.24 -11.07
CA TYR A 38 0.55 -0.37 -10.08
C TYR A 38 -0.04 -0.60 -8.69
N LEU A 39 -1.38 -0.62 -8.56
CA LEU A 39 -2.05 -0.84 -7.28
C LEU A 39 -1.75 -2.21 -6.69
N SER A 40 -1.64 -3.27 -7.52
CA SER A 40 -1.21 -4.59 -7.06
C SER A 40 0.14 -4.54 -6.36
N SER A 41 1.12 -3.82 -6.95
CA SER A 41 2.44 -3.67 -6.34
C SER A 41 2.43 -2.90 -5.02
N ILE A 42 1.47 -1.99 -4.84
CA ILE A 42 1.28 -1.26 -3.57
C ILE A 42 0.60 -2.18 -2.54
N CYS A 43 -0.39 -2.98 -2.94
CA CYS A 43 -1.03 -3.94 -2.06
C CYS A 43 -0.03 -4.98 -1.53
N ASP A 44 0.91 -5.45 -2.35
CA ASP A 44 1.94 -6.39 -1.92
C ASP A 44 2.89 -5.76 -0.89
N GLN A 45 3.35 -4.53 -1.14
CA GLN A 45 4.15 -3.77 -0.17
C GLN A 45 3.42 -3.54 1.17
N LEU A 46 2.11 -3.27 1.12
CA LEU A 46 1.32 -3.10 2.33
C LEU A 46 1.18 -4.40 3.12
N LYS A 47 1.01 -5.54 2.45
CA LYS A 47 0.95 -6.86 3.12
C LYS A 47 2.27 -7.17 3.84
N GLU A 48 3.40 -6.94 3.19
CA GLU A 48 4.72 -7.12 3.80
C GLU A 48 4.92 -6.21 5.01
N ALA A 49 4.53 -4.92 4.89
CA ALA A 49 4.62 -3.98 6.00
C ALA A 49 3.71 -4.37 7.18
N ILE A 50 2.50 -4.86 6.90
CA ILE A 50 1.56 -5.36 7.92
C ILE A 50 2.20 -6.53 8.67
N GLU A 51 2.69 -7.54 7.97
CA GLU A 51 3.31 -8.73 8.60
C GLU A 51 4.48 -8.33 9.48
N LEU A 52 5.34 -7.41 9.00
CA LEU A 52 6.46 -6.90 9.77
C LEU A 52 6.00 -6.16 11.02
N LEU A 53 5.03 -5.26 10.92
CA LEU A 53 4.51 -4.50 12.06
C LEU A 53 3.83 -5.42 13.08
N GLU A 54 3.02 -6.37 12.64
CA GLU A 54 2.38 -7.37 13.52
C GLU A 54 3.41 -8.19 14.29
N SER A 55 4.57 -8.50 13.68
CA SER A 55 5.64 -9.23 14.37
C SER A 55 6.33 -8.41 15.48
N LEU A 56 6.23 -7.07 15.41
CA LEU A 56 6.83 -6.13 16.35
C LEU A 56 5.86 -5.65 17.42
N GLU A 57 4.56 -5.74 17.16
CA GLU A 57 3.48 -5.42 18.09
C GLU A 57 3.30 -6.58 19.08
N VAL A 58 3.66 -6.35 20.34
CA VAL A 58 3.52 -7.29 21.48
C VAL A 58 2.31 -6.92 22.32
#